data_AF-A0A100YUS2-F1
#
_entry.id   AF-A0A100YUS2-F1
#
_cell.length_a   1.000
_cell.length_b   1.000
_cell.length_c   1.000
_cell.angle_alpha   90.00
_cell.angle_beta   90.00
_cell.angle_gamma   90.00
#
_symmetry.space_group_name_H-M   'P 1'
#
loop_
_entity.id
_entity.type
_entity.pdbx_description
1 polymer ?
#
loop_
_entity_poly.entity_id
_entity_poly.type
_entity_poly.pdbx_seq_one_letter_code
_entity_poly.pdbx_strand_id
1 'polypeptide(L)'
;MEDKLLKLVGLAFGVFVAIAIVFQIAEQLDAFARGIACAAGIGVMVGLPICVLRTFFGPDAQPRPGTWGGLVAVIAIFAFSLLFYGMSGQLDGGAAAAMVLLPGFVTFLGILRG
;
A
#
# COMPACT_ATOMS: atom_id res chain seq x y z
N MET A 1 -14.12 -4.70 18.18
CA MET A 1 -13.61 -3.73 17.18
C MET A 1 -12.12 -3.49 17.39
N GLU A 2 -11.70 -3.35 18.65
CA GLU A 2 -10.30 -3.26 19.08
C GLU A 2 -9.38 -4.36 18.52
N ASP A 3 -9.77 -5.65 18.59
CA ASP A 3 -8.95 -6.75 18.05
C ASP A 3 -8.70 -6.66 16.54
N LYS A 4 -9.70 -6.21 15.77
CA LYS A 4 -9.58 -6.02 14.32
C LYS A 4 -8.64 -4.86 14.01
N LEU A 5 -8.74 -3.77 14.79
CA LEU A 5 -7.88 -2.61 14.70
C LEU A 5 -6.43 -2.96 15.04
N LEU A 6 -6.19 -3.68 16.14
CA LEU A 6 -4.85 -4.15 16.55
C LEU A 6 -4.21 -5.04 15.47
N LYS A 7 -4.97 -5.96 14.88
CA LYS A 7 -4.50 -6.79 13.74
C LYS A 7 -4.16 -5.94 12.52
N LEU A 8 -4.99 -4.95 12.20
CA LEU A 8 -4.78 -4.05 11.06
C LEU A 8 -3.54 -3.17 11.25
N VAL A 9 -3.36 -2.61 12.46
CA VAL A 9 -2.21 -1.80 12.83
C VAL A 9 -0.93 -2.64 12.82
N GLY A 10 -0.98 -3.86 13.37
CA GLY A 10 0.13 -4.80 13.30
C GLY A 10 0.51 -5.17 11.86
N LEU A 11 -0.48 -5.40 10.99
CA LEU A 11 -0.26 -5.65 9.57
C LEU A 11 0.33 -4.42 8.86
N ALA A 12 -0.25 -3.23 9.10
CA ALA A 12 0.25 -1.99 8.51
C ALA A 12 1.69 -1.69 8.95
N PHE A 13 2.01 -1.92 10.22
CA PHE A 13 3.36 -1.77 10.75
C PHE A 13 4.33 -2.79 10.14
N GLY A 14 3.93 -4.06 10.03
CA GLY A 14 4.73 -5.09 9.38
C GLY A 14 5.02 -4.77 7.92
N VAL A 15 3.98 -4.33 7.18
CA VAL A 15 4.13 -3.88 5.79
C VAL A 15 5.02 -2.65 5.71
N PHE A 16 4.89 -1.69 6.62
CA PHE A 16 5.73 -0.50 6.66
C PHE A 16 7.21 -0.87 6.77
N VAL A 17 7.55 -1.68 7.78
CA VAL A 17 8.93 -2.12 8.03
C VAL A 17 9.46 -2.93 6.85
N ALA A 18 8.66 -3.86 6.31
CA ALA A 18 9.08 -4.68 5.18
C ALA A 18 9.36 -3.85 3.92
N ILE A 19 8.47 -2.93 3.55
CA ILE A 19 8.66 -2.07 2.37
C ILE A 19 9.84 -1.11 2.59
N ALA A 20 9.98 -0.55 3.78
CA ALA A 20 11.09 0.34 4.09
C ALA A 20 12.44 -0.36 3.92
N ILE A 21 12.58 -1.58 4.44
CA ILE A 21 13.79 -2.39 4.29
C ILE A 21 14.01 -2.77 2.82
N VAL A 22 12.97 -3.23 2.12
CA VAL A 22 13.08 -3.65 0.72
C VAL A 22 13.56 -2.49 -0.17
N PHE A 23 12.99 -1.29 0.00
CA PHE A 23 13.41 -0.11 -0.76
C PHE A 23 14.80 0.39 -0.37
N GLN A 24 15.14 0.36 0.93
CA GLN A 24 16.47 0.76 1.40
C GLN A 24 17.57 -0.18 0.88
N ILE A 25 17.29 -1.49 0.77
CA ILE A 25 18.21 -2.45 0.14
C ILE A 25 18.23 -2.22 -1.38
N ALA A 26 17.08 -2.05 -2.02
CA ALA A 26 16.99 -1.88 -3.48
C ALA A 26 17.66 -0.58 -3.97
N GLU A 27 17.70 0.47 -3.15
CA GLU A 27 18.42 1.71 -3.45
C GLU A 27 19.92 1.46 -3.65
N GLN A 28 20.51 0.53 -2.88
CA GLN A 28 21.92 0.14 -3.00
C GLN A 28 22.19 -0.90 -4.09
N LEU A 29 21.15 -1.44 -4.72
CA LEU A 29 21.24 -2.45 -5.78
C LEU A 29 20.95 -1.86 -7.16
N ASP A 30 21.11 -2.70 -8.18
CA ASP A 30 20.89 -2.36 -9.58
C ASP A 30 19.40 -2.10 -9.91
N ALA A 31 19.14 -1.48 -11.06
CA ALA A 31 17.81 -1.13 -11.55
C ALA A 31 16.82 -2.31 -11.54
N PHE A 32 17.30 -3.54 -11.75
CA PHE A 32 16.46 -4.75 -11.66
C PHE A 32 15.86 -4.96 -10.26
N ALA A 33 16.65 -4.77 -9.20
CA ALA A 33 16.17 -4.93 -7.82
C ALA A 33 15.15 -3.84 -7.45
N ARG A 34 15.38 -2.61 -7.93
CA ARG A 34 14.43 -1.49 -7.78
C ARG A 34 13.11 -1.77 -8.47
N GLY A 35 13.14 -2.38 -9.66
CA GLY A 35 11.94 -2.82 -10.36
C GLY A 35 11.11 -3.84 -9.56
N ILE A 36 11.76 -4.82 -8.94
CA ILE A 36 11.10 -5.82 -8.08
C ILE A 36 10.49 -5.14 -6.84
N ALA A 37 11.24 -4.25 -6.18
CA ALA A 37 10.74 -3.50 -5.03
C ALA A 37 9.50 -2.67 -5.40
N CYS A 38 9.53 -2.02 -6.57
CA CYS A 38 8.39 -1.26 -7.08
C CYS A 38 7.18 -2.14 -7.35
N ALA A 39 7.37 -3.28 -8.03
CA ALA A 39 6.29 -4.22 -8.30
C ALA A 39 5.64 -4.76 -7.02
N ALA A 40 6.46 -5.10 -6.02
CA ALA A 40 5.97 -5.53 -4.71
C ALA A 40 5.16 -4.42 -4.01
N GLY A 41 5.67 -3.18 -4.00
CA GLY A 41 4.97 -2.03 -3.44
C GLY A 41 3.60 -1.78 -4.09
N ILE A 42 3.53 -1.84 -5.43
CA ILE A 42 2.27 -1.71 -6.18
C ILE A 42 1.30 -2.86 -5.83
N GLY A 43 1.81 -4.09 -5.74
CA GLY A 43 0.98 -5.24 -5.33
C GLY A 43 0.34 -5.02 -3.95
N VAL A 44 1.09 -4.45 -3.00
CA VAL A 44 0.57 -4.09 -1.68
C VAL A 44 -0.45 -2.95 -1.78
N MET A 45 -0.21 -1.90 -2.58
CA MET A 45 -1.16 -0.80 -2.77
C MET A 45 -2.54 -1.30 -3.26
N VAL A 46 -2.56 -2.34 -4.09
CA VAL A 46 -3.80 -2.96 -4.60
C VAL A 46 -4.42 -3.91 -3.56
N GLY A 47 -3.61 -4.75 -2.92
CA GLY A 47 -4.10 -5.78 -2.00
C GLY A 47 -4.60 -5.24 -0.66
N LEU A 48 -3.94 -4.20 -0.12
CA LEU A 48 -4.20 -3.71 1.22
C LEU A 48 -5.62 -3.13 1.40
N PRO A 49 -6.15 -2.30 0.47
CA PRO A 49 -7.56 -1.89 0.48
C PRO A 49 -8.56 -3.05 0.57
N ILE A 50 -8.31 -4.13 -0.18
CA ILE A 50 -9.18 -5.31 -0.22
C ILE A 50 -9.09 -6.06 1.11
N CYS A 51 -7.89 -6.22 1.67
CA CYS A 51 -7.68 -6.83 2.98
C CYS A 51 -8.39 -6.05 4.09
N VAL A 52 -8.30 -4.71 4.08
CA VAL A 52 -9.01 -3.85 5.01
C VAL A 52 -10.51 -4.06 4.88
N LEU A 53 -11.05 -3.97 3.66
CA LEU A 53 -12.48 -4.17 3.41
C LEU A 53 -12.98 -5.53 3.93
N ARG A 54 -12.26 -6.60 3.61
CA ARG A 54 -12.62 -7.97 4.03
C ARG A 54 -12.51 -8.19 5.54
N THR A 55 -11.60 -7.51 6.20
CA THR A 55 -11.45 -7.57 7.67
C THR A 55 -12.68 -7.00 8.39
N PHE A 56 -13.26 -5.93 7.86
CA PHE A 56 -14.41 -5.26 8.47
C PHE A 56 -15.75 -5.85 8.03
N PHE A 57 -15.93 -6.17 6.75
CA PHE A 57 -17.22 -6.55 6.15
C PHE A 57 -17.35 -8.03 5.75
N GLY A 58 -16.30 -8.84 5.93
CA GLY A 58 -16.31 -10.27 5.61
C GLY A 58 -15.61 -10.62 4.27
N PRO A 59 -15.36 -11.92 4.00
CA PRO A 59 -14.52 -12.37 2.89
C PRO A 59 -15.05 -12.00 1.50
N ASP A 60 -16.37 -11.92 1.33
CA ASP A 60 -17.03 -11.58 0.06
C ASP A 60 -17.26 -10.08 -0.12
N ALA A 61 -16.78 -9.25 0.81
CA ALA A 61 -16.92 -7.81 0.71
C ALA A 61 -16.19 -7.29 -0.53
N GLN A 62 -16.90 -6.52 -1.35
CA GLN A 62 -16.38 -5.84 -2.52
C GLN A 62 -16.59 -4.33 -2.41
N PRO A 63 -15.69 -3.51 -3.00
CA PRO A 63 -15.90 -2.07 -3.08
C PRO A 63 -17.22 -1.79 -3.82
N ARG A 64 -18.01 -0.84 -3.33
CA ARG A 64 -19.28 -0.47 -3.97
C ARG A 64 -19.04 -0.04 -5.42
N PRO A 65 -19.97 -0.36 -6.35
CA PRO A 65 -19.95 0.19 -7.70
C PRO A 65 -19.93 1.72 -7.61
N GLY A 66 -18.85 2.36 -8.03
CA GLY A 66 -18.62 3.80 -7.90
C GLY A 66 -17.41 4.21 -7.05
N THR A 67 -16.94 3.39 -6.11
CA THR A 67 -15.71 3.68 -5.35
C THR A 67 -14.45 3.16 -6.03
N TRP A 68 -14.60 2.23 -6.98
CA TRP A 68 -13.51 1.67 -7.78
C TRP A 68 -12.71 2.74 -8.53
N GLY A 69 -13.36 3.72 -9.16
CA GLY A 69 -12.67 4.77 -9.92
C GLY A 69 -11.72 5.60 -9.03
N GLY A 70 -12.19 5.98 -7.83
CA GLY A 70 -11.38 6.71 -6.86
C GLY A 70 -10.22 5.87 -6.33
N LEU A 71 -10.46 4.60 -6.01
CA LEU A 71 -9.42 3.68 -5.55
C LEU A 71 -8.32 3.49 -6.62
N VAL A 72 -8.72 3.23 -7.87
CA VAL A 72 -7.81 3.05 -8.99
C VAL A 72 -7.00 4.33 -9.25
N ALA A 73 -7.63 5.49 -9.21
CA ALA A 73 -6.92 6.76 -9.38
C ALA A 73 -5.86 6.98 -8.29
N VAL A 74 -6.20 6.75 -7.03
CA VAL A 74 -5.26 6.86 -5.90
C VAL A 74 -4.09 5.87 -6.07
N ILE A 75 -4.40 4.59 -6.35
CA ILE A 75 -3.37 3.58 -6.59
C ILE A 75 -2.47 3.98 -7.77
N ALA A 76 -3.04 4.42 -8.88
CA ALA A 76 -2.28 4.82 -10.06
C ALA A 76 -1.33 5.99 -9.75
N ILE A 77 -1.82 7.05 -9.09
CA ILE A 77 -0.99 8.21 -8.74
C ILE A 77 0.21 7.80 -7.89
N PHE A 78 -0.01 7.00 -6.85
CA PHE A 78 1.06 6.56 -5.97
C PHE A 78 1.97 5.52 -6.62
N ALA A 79 1.44 4.63 -7.47
CA ALA A 79 2.22 3.67 -8.23
C ALA A 79 3.16 4.35 -9.23
N PHE A 80 2.68 5.37 -9.98
CA PHE A 80 3.52 6.15 -10.88
C PHE A 80 4.61 6.91 -10.12
N SER A 81 4.26 7.53 -9.00
CA SER A 81 5.23 8.24 -8.15
C SER A 81 6.30 7.27 -7.64
N LEU A 82 5.88 6.11 -7.13
CA LEU A 82 6.77 5.08 -6.60
C LEU A 82 7.67 4.48 -7.68
N LEU A 83 7.18 4.27 -8.90
CA LEU A 83 8.01 3.87 -10.03
C LEU A 83 9.02 4.95 -10.40
N PHE A 84 8.59 6.20 -10.51
CA PHE A 84 9.45 7.29 -10.94
C PHE A 84 10.61 7.52 -9.96
N TYR A 85 10.30 7.65 -8.67
CA TYR A 85 11.31 7.87 -7.62
C TYR A 85 12.06 6.60 -7.22
N GLY A 86 11.38 5.45 -7.25
CA GLY A 86 11.98 4.16 -6.90
C GLY A 86 13.01 3.70 -7.95
N MET A 87 12.70 3.85 -9.23
CA MET A 87 13.64 3.50 -10.30
C MET A 87 14.83 4.46 -10.37
N SER A 88 14.63 5.74 -10.07
CA SER A 88 15.74 6.72 -10.01
C SER A 88 16.65 6.52 -8.80
N GLY A 89 16.26 5.69 -7.83
CA GLY A 89 17.02 5.48 -6.60
C GLY A 89 17.07 6.71 -5.71
N GLN A 90 16.01 7.52 -5.74
CA GLN A 90 15.86 8.72 -4.91
C GLN A 90 14.75 8.56 -3.87
N LEU A 91 14.16 7.36 -3.78
CA LEU A 91 13.04 7.09 -2.89
C LEU A 91 13.54 6.46 -1.59
N ASP A 92 13.56 7.26 -0.53
CA ASP A 92 13.79 6.77 0.82
C ASP A 92 12.79 5.66 1.19
N GLY A 93 13.27 4.62 1.86
CA GLY A 93 12.45 3.46 2.21
C GLY A 93 11.22 3.82 3.07
N GLY A 94 11.35 4.77 3.99
CA GLY A 94 10.24 5.25 4.81
C GLY A 94 9.18 5.99 3.97
N ALA A 95 9.63 6.80 3.01
CA ALA A 95 8.73 7.45 2.06
C ALA A 95 8.00 6.43 1.17
N ALA A 96 8.72 5.43 0.65
CA ALA A 96 8.12 4.34 -0.12
C ALA A 96 7.05 3.59 0.69
N ALA A 97 7.36 3.25 1.94
CA ALA A 97 6.45 2.56 2.84
C ALA A 97 5.18 3.38 3.12
N ALA A 98 5.32 4.68 3.37
CA ALA A 98 4.17 5.58 3.54
C ALA A 98 3.29 5.65 2.28
N MET A 99 3.91 5.77 1.11
CA MET A 99 3.19 5.79 -0.18
C MET A 99 2.41 4.49 -0.41
N VAL A 100 3.01 3.34 -0.10
CA VAL A 100 2.38 2.02 -0.29
C VAL A 100 1.17 1.81 0.62
N LEU A 101 1.19 2.36 1.83
CA LEU A 101 0.09 2.21 2.80
C LEU A 101 -1.08 3.16 2.58
N LEU A 102 -0.86 4.30 1.92
CA LEU A 102 -1.85 5.36 1.71
C LEU A 102 -3.19 4.86 1.14
N PRO A 103 -3.24 4.03 0.07
CA PRO A 103 -4.51 3.53 -0.47
C PRO A 103 -5.32 2.73 0.56
N GLY A 104 -4.64 1.90 1.36
CA GLY A 104 -5.27 1.13 2.43
C GLY A 104 -5.79 2.01 3.56
N PHE A 105 -5.04 3.05 3.93
CA PHE A 105 -5.46 4.02 4.93
C PHE A 105 -6.68 4.85 4.47
N VAL A 106 -6.69 5.30 3.21
CA VAL A 106 -7.84 5.99 2.61
C VAL A 106 -9.08 5.10 2.63
N THR A 107 -8.91 3.81 2.31
CA THR A 107 -10.00 2.83 2.37
C THR A 107 -10.53 2.67 3.80
N PHE A 108 -9.63 2.54 4.78
CA PHE A 108 -10.00 2.47 6.19
C PHE A 108 -10.77 3.71 6.67
N LEU A 109 -10.31 4.92 6.33
CA LEU A 109 -11.01 6.16 6.66
C LEU A 109 -12.38 6.27 5.98
N GLY A 110 -12.49 5.79 4.75
CA GLY A 110 -13.78 5.71 4.04
C GLY A 110 -14.78 4.81 4.77
N ILE A 111 -14.29 3.69 5.33
CA ILE A 111 -15.11 2.77 6.14
C ILE A 111 -15.57 3.41 7.44
N LEU A 112 -14.72 4.18 8.11
CA LEU A 112 -15.09 4.84 9.38
C LEU A 112 -16.09 5.99 9.22
N ARG A 113 -16.23 6.55 8.02
CA ARG A 113 -17.13 7.69 7.74
C ARG A 113 -18.53 7.30 7.26
N GLY A 114 -18.76 6.03 6.90
CA GLY A 114 -20.03 5.52 6.38
C GLY A 114 -20.65 4.48 7.31
#